data_AF-A0A9I3A6V6-F1
#
_entry.id   AF-A0A9I3A6V6-F1
#
_cell.length_a   1.000
_cell.length_b   1.000
_cell.length_c   1.000
_cell.angle_alpha   90.00
_cell.angle_beta   90.00
_cell.angle_gamma   90.00
#
_symmetry.space_group_name_H-M   'P 1'
#
loop_
_entity.id
_entity.type
_entity.pdbx_description
1 polymer ?
#
loop_
_entity_poly.entity_id
_entity_poly.type
_entity_poly.pdbx_seq_one_letter_code
_entity_poly.pdbx_strand_id
1 'polypeptide(L)'
;MNLSLILLCALLLTLAPSASHAKPLREGDGQLIARLQRYKRQFSLNFGATHEDGYGTDVNAEAIAGLWRSQSGNTKLDGSASYTQHFGGLSGDGKARISGLLTFTHGY
;
A
#
# COMPACT_ATOMS: atom_id res chain seq x y z
N MET A 1 -10.40 28.96 21.57
CA MET A 1 -9.70 27.70 21.23
C MET A 1 -10.29 26.59 22.07
N ASN A 2 -10.76 25.51 21.44
CA ASN A 2 -11.51 24.46 22.13
C ASN A 2 -10.54 23.50 22.85
N LEU A 3 -10.78 23.22 24.14
CA LEU A 3 -9.95 22.33 24.97
C LEU A 3 -9.74 20.95 24.31
N SER A 4 -10.76 20.46 23.62
CA SER A 4 -10.71 19.19 22.87
C SER A 4 -9.70 19.20 21.72
N LEU A 5 -9.54 20.35 21.03
CA LEU A 5 -8.55 20.51 19.96
C LEU A 5 -7.12 20.50 20.52
N ILE A 6 -6.93 21.10 21.70
CA ILE A 6 -5.64 21.12 22.40
C ILE A 6 -5.25 19.71 22.84
N LEU A 7 -6.19 18.93 23.36
CA LEU A 7 -5.98 17.53 23.75
C LEU A 7 -5.63 16.64 22.55
N LEU A 8 -6.30 16.84 21.41
CA LEU A 8 -6.00 16.11 20.18
C LEU A 8 -4.60 16.44 19.64
N CYS A 9 -4.21 17.73 19.64
CA CYS A 9 -2.87 18.15 19.22
C CYS A 9 -1.78 17.60 20.14
N ALA A 10 -2.02 17.59 21.46
CA ALA A 10 -1.08 17.02 22.43
C ALA A 10 -0.90 15.51 22.23
N LEU A 11 -1.99 14.78 21.93
CA LEU A 11 -1.94 13.35 21.63
C LEU A 11 -1.17 13.07 20.33
N LEU A 12 -1.38 13.85 19.27
CA LEU A 12 -0.65 13.70 18.01
C LEU A 12 0.85 13.98 18.17
N LEU A 13 1.22 14.94 19.00
CA LEU A 13 2.63 15.25 19.32
C LEU A 13 3.33 14.13 20.10
N THR A 14 2.62 13.40 20.97
CA THR A 14 3.21 12.29 21.75
C THR A 14 3.33 10.98 20.97
N LEU A 15 2.54 10.80 19.89
CA LEU A 15 2.64 9.64 19.00
C LEU A 15 3.67 9.80 17.87
N ALA A 16 4.14 11.03 17.59
CA ALA A 16 5.09 11.31 16.52
C ALA A 16 6.50 10.68 16.65
N PRO A 17 7.13 10.55 17.84
CA PRO A 17 8.51 10.07 17.93
C PRO A 17 8.66 8.55 17.75
N SER A 18 7.56 7.78 17.70
CA SER A 18 7.59 6.32 17.54
C SER A 18 7.75 5.85 16.09
N ALA A 19 7.77 6.78 15.12
CA ALA A 19 7.86 6.49 13.70
C ALA A 19 9.19 6.94 13.07
N SER A 20 10.32 6.69 13.73
CA SER A 20 11.63 6.45 13.08
C SER A 20 12.76 6.44 14.12
N HIS A 21 13.02 5.27 14.71
CA HIS A 21 14.31 5.02 15.33
C HIS A 21 15.14 4.12 14.40
N ALA A 22 15.42 4.59 13.19
CA ALA A 22 16.46 4.00 12.36
C ALA A 22 17.81 4.44 12.93
N LYS A 23 18.46 3.53 13.66
CA LYS A 23 19.82 3.68 14.19
C LYS A 23 20.75 4.25 13.10
N PRO A 24 21.51 5.34 13.35
CA PRO A 24 22.44 5.85 12.35
C PRO A 24 23.50 4.79 12.06
N LEU A 25 23.64 4.45 10.77
CA LEU A 25 24.60 3.48 10.29
C LEU A 25 25.99 4.09 10.34
N ARG A 26 26.91 3.34 10.95
CA ARG A 26 28.31 3.66 11.16
C ARG A 26 28.96 3.92 9.79
N GLU A 27 29.75 4.98 9.71
CA GLU A 27 30.33 5.57 8.48
C GLU A 27 31.24 4.62 7.66
N GLY A 28 31.45 3.39 8.12
CA GLY A 28 32.19 2.33 7.40
C GLY A 28 31.33 1.40 6.53
N ASP A 29 30.00 1.47 6.60
CA ASP A 29 29.10 0.51 5.91
C ASP A 29 28.64 0.98 4.51
N GLY A 30 29.05 2.18 4.07
CA GLY A 30 28.57 2.80 2.84
C GLY A 30 28.79 1.95 1.57
N GLN A 31 29.87 1.17 1.50
CA GLN A 31 30.16 0.30 0.35
C GLN A 31 29.33 -1.00 0.33
N LEU A 32 29.00 -1.57 1.50
CA LEU A 32 28.15 -2.76 1.58
C LEU A 32 26.68 -2.42 1.34
N ILE A 33 26.23 -1.24 1.79
CA ILE A 33 24.87 -0.75 1.57
C ILE A 33 24.66 -0.32 0.11
N ALA A 34 25.69 0.22 -0.56
CA ALA A 34 25.62 0.50 -2.00
C ALA A 34 25.50 -0.78 -2.86
N ARG A 35 26.01 -1.94 -2.38
CA ARG A 35 25.82 -3.25 -3.01
C ARG A 35 24.48 -3.92 -2.68
N LEU A 36 23.82 -3.53 -1.59
CA LEU A 36 22.40 -3.80 -1.39
C LEU A 36 21.63 -2.87 -2.33
N GLN A 37 21.70 -3.15 -3.63
CA GLN A 37 20.86 -2.52 -4.64
C GLN A 37 19.43 -2.59 -4.14
N ARG A 38 18.90 -1.47 -3.64
CA ARG A 38 17.49 -1.32 -3.29
C ARG A 38 16.75 -1.57 -4.59
N TYR A 39 16.29 -2.80 -4.78
CA TYR A 39 15.49 -3.19 -5.93
C TYR A 39 14.30 -2.24 -5.93
N LYS A 40 14.24 -1.35 -6.93
CA LYS A 40 13.12 -0.41 -7.05
C LYS A 40 11.89 -1.27 -7.27
N ARG A 41 11.10 -1.49 -6.20
CA ARG A 41 9.90 -2.31 -6.25
C ARG A 41 8.95 -1.65 -7.25
N GLN A 42 8.72 -2.33 -8.36
CA GLN A 42 7.70 -1.94 -9.32
C GLN A 42 6.36 -2.39 -8.73
N PHE A 43 5.51 -1.42 -8.44
CA PHE A 43 4.11 -1.68 -8.15
C PHE A 43 3.28 -0.94 -9.21
N SER A 44 2.25 -1.62 -9.69
CA SER A 44 1.21 -1.05 -10.53
C SER A 44 0.01 -0.76 -9.65
N LEU A 45 -0.62 0.38 -9.88
CA LEU A 45 -1.79 0.82 -9.14
C LEU A 45 -2.75 1.41 -10.16
N ASN A 46 -3.96 0.84 -10.23
CA ASN A 46 -5.01 1.30 -11.12
C ASN A 46 -6.20 1.72 -10.26
N PHE A 47 -6.75 2.90 -10.54
CA PHE A 47 -7.95 3.41 -9.90
C PHE A 47 -8.86 4.00 -10.95
N GLY A 48 -10.15 3.76 -10.80
CA GLY A 48 -11.15 4.24 -11.71
C GLY A 48 -12.45 4.50 -11.00
N ALA A 49 -13.20 5.44 -11.55
CA ALA A 49 -14.56 5.71 -11.17
C ALA A 49 -15.36 5.99 -12.44
N THR A 50 -16.50 5.32 -12.59
CA THR A 50 -17.43 5.54 -13.70
C THR A 50 -18.75 5.95 -13.10
N HIS A 51 -19.27 7.12 -13.49
CA HIS A 51 -20.58 7.60 -13.07
C HIS A 51 -21.58 7.48 -14.21
N GLU A 52 -22.77 6.98 -13.91
CA GLU A 52 -23.89 6.90 -14.84
C GLU A 52 -25.12 7.59 -14.23
N ASP A 53 -25.66 8.55 -14.98
CA ASP A 53 -26.79 9.38 -14.55
C ASP A 53 -28.00 8.50 -14.21
N GLY A 54 -28.48 8.59 -12.97
CA GLY A 54 -29.61 7.80 -12.46
C GLY A 54 -29.25 6.37 -12.01
N TYR A 55 -28.04 5.89 -12.31
CA TYR A 55 -27.58 4.54 -11.98
C TYR A 55 -26.49 4.50 -10.91
N GLY A 56 -25.74 5.58 -10.69
CA GLY A 56 -24.76 5.67 -9.59
C GLY A 56 -23.31 5.72 -10.07
N THR A 57 -22.38 5.38 -9.19
CA THR A 57 -20.94 5.47 -9.41
C THR A 57 -20.25 4.15 -9.08
N ASP A 58 -19.62 3.54 -10.08
CA ASP A 58 -18.77 2.37 -9.90
C ASP A 58 -17.33 2.79 -9.65
N VAL A 59 -16.78 2.40 -8.51
CA VAL A 59 -15.38 2.63 -8.14
C VAL A 59 -14.61 1.32 -8.23
N ASN A 60 -13.42 1.37 -8.82
CA ASN A 60 -12.47 0.25 -8.82
C ASN A 60 -11.08 0.71 -8.40
N ALA A 61 -10.36 -0.23 -7.77
CA ALA A 61 -8.99 -0.07 -7.35
C ALA A 61 -8.28 -1.41 -7.49
N GLU A 62 -7.09 -1.42 -8.07
CA GLU A 62 -6.24 -2.59 -8.20
C GLU A 62 -4.79 -2.22 -7.88
N ALA A 63 -4.13 -3.06 -7.08
CA ALA A 63 -2.73 -2.94 -6.73
C ALA A 63 -2.03 -4.25 -7.10
N ILE A 64 -0.89 -4.17 -7.77
CA ILE A 64 -0.04 -5.33 -8.12
C ILE A 64 1.39 -4.96 -7.79
N ALA A 65 2.11 -5.81 -7.05
CA ALA A 65 3.48 -5.54 -6.67
C ALA A 65 4.34 -6.81 -6.59
N GLY A 66 5.59 -6.69 -7.04
CA GLY A 66 6.64 -7.64 -6.67
C GLY A 66 7.06 -7.40 -5.22
N LEU A 67 6.70 -8.30 -4.32
CA LEU A 67 6.94 -8.13 -2.88
C LEU A 67 8.37 -8.47 -2.50
N TRP A 68 8.91 -9.56 -3.07
CA TRP A 68 10.25 -10.04 -2.79
C TRP A 68 10.80 -10.92 -3.91
N ARG A 69 12.13 -10.94 -4.05
CA ARG A 69 12.87 -11.86 -4.93
C ARG A 69 14.19 -12.24 -4.26
N SER A 70 14.59 -13.51 -4.38
CA SER A 70 15.90 -13.98 -3.90
C SER A 70 17.03 -13.33 -4.70
N GLN A 71 18.21 -13.24 -4.10
CA GLN A 71 19.40 -12.72 -4.78
C GLN A 71 19.80 -13.56 -6.00
N SER A 72 19.55 -14.87 -5.94
CA SER A 72 19.75 -15.79 -7.07
C SER A 72 18.71 -15.64 -8.18
N GLY A 73 17.60 -14.92 -7.96
CA GLY A 73 16.49 -14.80 -8.90
C GLY A 73 15.56 -16.01 -8.97
N ASN A 74 15.96 -17.15 -8.40
CA ASN A 74 15.21 -18.42 -8.48
C ASN A 74 13.93 -18.43 -7.65
N THR A 75 13.80 -17.53 -6.66
CA THR A 75 12.58 -17.47 -5.83
C THR A 75 12.00 -16.08 -5.89
N LYS A 76 10.68 -15.98 -6.07
CA LYS A 76 9.96 -14.71 -6.02
C LYS A 76 8.62 -14.84 -5.29
N LEU A 77 8.19 -13.73 -4.71
CA LEU A 77 6.88 -13.53 -4.12
C LEU A 77 6.25 -12.29 -4.74
N ASP A 78 5.14 -12.50 -5.45
CA ASP A 78 4.33 -11.45 -6.05
C ASP A 78 3.01 -11.34 -5.29
N GLY A 79 2.39 -10.16 -5.32
CA GLY A 79 1.09 -9.92 -4.68
C GLY A 79 0.19 -9.00 -5.48
N SER A 80 -1.12 -9.22 -5.37
CA SER A 80 -2.13 -8.30 -5.88
C SER A 80 -3.30 -8.14 -4.91
N ALA A 81 -3.99 -7.01 -5.02
CA ALA A 81 -5.20 -6.71 -4.29
C ALA A 81 -6.15 -5.91 -5.18
N SER A 82 -7.45 -6.16 -5.06
CA SER A 82 -8.49 -5.45 -5.81
C SER A 82 -9.64 -5.07 -4.89
N TYR A 83 -10.21 -3.89 -5.14
CA TYR A 83 -11.40 -3.40 -4.49
C TYR A 83 -12.35 -2.86 -5.56
N THR A 84 -13.63 -3.21 -5.46
CA THR A 84 -14.69 -2.64 -6.30
C THR A 84 -15.93 -2.38 -5.45
N GLN A 85 -16.58 -1.24 -5.66
CA GLN A 85 -17.82 -0.90 -4.99
C GLN A 85 -18.66 0.03 -5.87
N HIS A 86 -19.96 -0.20 -5.86
CA HIS A 86 -20.96 0.66 -6.49
C HIS A 86 -21.59 1.57 -5.43
N PHE A 87 -21.80 2.85 -5.77
CA PHE A 87 -22.41 3.84 -4.89
C PHE A 87 -23.59 4.54 -5.58
N GLY A 88 -24.72 4.70 -4.88
CA GLY A 88 -25.87 5.43 -5.40
C GLY A 88 -26.77 4.64 -6.36
N GLY A 89 -27.51 5.34 -7.20
CA GLY A 89 -28.53 4.74 -8.08
C GLY A 89 -29.84 4.40 -7.36
N LEU A 90 -30.86 4.00 -8.13
CA LEU A 90 -32.18 3.63 -7.61
C LEU A 90 -32.16 2.42 -6.67
N SER A 91 -31.14 1.57 -6.79
CA SER A 91 -30.94 0.39 -5.94
C SER A 91 -30.04 0.64 -4.71
N GLY A 92 -29.48 1.85 -4.59
CA GLY A 92 -28.57 2.22 -3.51
C GLY A 92 -27.19 1.58 -3.61
N ASP A 93 -26.39 1.75 -2.55
CA ASP A 93 -25.00 1.30 -2.54
C ASP A 93 -24.86 -0.22 -2.68
N GLY A 94 -24.01 -0.64 -3.62
CA GLY A 94 -23.65 -2.02 -3.82
C GLY A 94 -22.68 -2.52 -2.76
N LYS A 95 -22.67 -3.84 -2.53
CA LYS A 95 -21.72 -4.47 -1.61
C LYS A 95 -20.28 -4.35 -2.12
N ALA A 96 -19.39 -3.88 -1.25
CA ALA A 96 -17.95 -3.89 -1.51
C ALA A 96 -17.43 -5.30 -1.81
N ARG A 97 -16.63 -5.44 -2.86
CA ARG A 97 -15.89 -6.66 -3.19
C ARG A 97 -14.41 -6.40 -3.05
N ILE A 98 -13.76 -7.22 -2.23
CA ILE A 98 -12.33 -7.13 -1.92
C ILE A 98 -11.71 -8.49 -2.23
N SER A 99 -10.61 -8.50 -2.96
CA SER A 99 -9.85 -9.72 -3.26
C SER A 99 -8.36 -9.45 -3.15
N GLY A 100 -7.60 -10.49 -2.89
CA GLY A 100 -6.14 -10.43 -2.88
C GLY A 100 -5.54 -11.78 -3.21
N LEU A 101 -4.37 -11.76 -3.85
CA LEU A 101 -3.64 -12.95 -4.24
C LEU A 101 -2.17 -12.77 -3.89
N LEU A 102 -1.57 -13.84 -3.37
CA LEU A 102 -0.12 -13.97 -3.20
C LEU A 102 0.36 -15.14 -4.04
N THR A 103 1.39 -14.91 -4.84
CA THR A 103 1.97 -15.93 -5.71
C THR A 103 3.43 -16.13 -5.35
N PHE A 104 3.74 -17.33 -4.89
CA PHE A 104 5.10 -17.77 -4.64
C PHE A 104 5.58 -18.63 -5.81
N THR A 105 6.78 -18.35 -6.32
CA THR A 105 7.40 -19.14 -7.40
C THR A 105 8.82 -19.48 -7.02
N HIS A 106 9.21 -20.75 -7.22
CA HIS A 106 10.57 -21.24 -7.02
C HIS A 106 11.00 -22.06 -8.25
N GLY A 107 12.10 -21.68 -8.89
CA GLY A 107 12.75 -22.42 -9.97
C GLY A 107 13.89 -23.28 -9.43
N TYR A 108 13.93 -24.54 -9.88
CA TYR A 108 14.99 -25.50 -9.59
C TYR A 108 16.11 -25.43 -10.63
#